data_AF-A0A1Q7PL80-F1
#
_entry.id   AF-A0A1Q7PL80-F1
#
_cell.length_a   1.000
_cell.length_b   1.000
_cell.length_c   1.000
_cell.angle_alpha   90.00
_cell.angle_beta   90.00
_cell.angle_gamma   90.00
#
_symmetry.space_group_name_H-M   'P 1'
#
loop_
_entity.id
_entity.type
_entity.pdbx_description
1 polymer ?
#
loop_
_entity_poly.entity_id
_entity_poly.type
_entity_poly.pdbx_seq_one_letter_code
_entity_poly.pdbx_strand_id
1 'polypeptide(L)'
;MATSRLHPALIAHSAAVALLVTVAAAVCPGGRAEAQLTLGFEPVATGLSSPLGVAHAGDGSGRLFIVEQTGRILTGQALPDRP
;
A
#
# COMPACT_ATOMS: atom_id res chain seq x y z
N MET A 1 -49.12 27.18 29.30
CA MET A 1 -48.80 25.85 29.84
C MET A 1 -49.21 24.81 28.79
N ALA A 2 -48.38 24.63 27.76
CA ALA A 2 -48.68 23.78 26.60
C ALA A 2 -47.86 22.49 26.71
N THR A 3 -48.46 21.42 27.20
CA THR A 3 -47.82 20.11 27.30
C THR A 3 -47.86 19.44 25.93
N SER A 4 -46.71 19.42 25.25
CA SER A 4 -46.47 18.70 23.99
C SER A 4 -46.86 17.23 24.14
N ARG A 5 -47.92 16.80 23.44
CA ARG A 5 -48.29 15.39 23.29
C ARG A 5 -47.39 14.79 22.23
N LEU A 6 -46.23 14.30 22.64
CA LEU A 6 -45.40 13.47 21.77
C LEU A 6 -46.18 12.16 21.53
N HIS A 7 -46.60 11.93 20.28
CA HIS A 7 -47.38 10.77 19.88
C HIS A 7 -46.58 9.48 20.16
N PRO A 8 -47.19 8.44 20.77
CA PRO A 8 -46.50 7.19 21.11
C PRO A 8 -45.90 6.49 19.89
N ALA A 9 -46.49 6.72 18.70
CA ALA A 9 -45.93 6.26 17.44
C ALA A 9 -44.57 6.91 17.12
N LEU A 10 -44.38 8.21 17.37
CA LEU A 10 -43.11 8.91 17.08
C LEU A 10 -41.96 8.40 17.98
N ILE A 11 -42.27 8.01 19.22
CA ILE A 11 -41.34 7.44 20.21
C ILE A 11 -40.97 5.99 19.87
N ALA A 12 -41.95 5.18 19.45
CA ALA A 12 -41.72 3.79 19.04
C ALA A 12 -40.86 3.67 17.77
N HIS A 13 -41.07 4.56 16.78
CA HIS A 13 -40.26 4.57 15.56
C HIS A 13 -38.82 5.00 15.83
N SER A 14 -38.60 5.96 16.73
CA SER A 14 -37.25 6.41 17.11
C SER A 14 -36.49 5.35 17.92
N ALA A 15 -37.18 4.58 18.78
CA ALA A 15 -36.58 3.45 19.49
C ALA A 15 -36.16 2.30 18.54
N ALA A 16 -36.99 1.98 17.54
CA ALA A 16 -36.68 0.95 16.55
C ALA A 16 -35.48 1.35 15.67
N VAL A 17 -35.40 2.61 15.25
CA VAL A 17 -34.26 3.13 14.48
C VAL A 17 -32.98 3.15 15.32
N ALA A 18 -33.07 3.56 16.59
CA ALA A 18 -31.93 3.55 17.50
C ALA A 18 -31.36 2.13 17.73
N LEU A 19 -32.24 1.13 17.87
CA LEU A 19 -31.85 -0.27 17.99
C LEU A 19 -31.20 -0.80 16.69
N LEU A 20 -31.72 -0.40 15.53
CA LEU A 20 -31.16 -0.81 14.24
C LEU A 20 -29.74 -0.25 14.05
N VAL A 21 -29.51 1.01 14.44
CA VAL A 21 -28.20 1.68 14.31
C VAL A 21 -27.17 1.06 15.26
N THR A 22 -27.54 0.73 16.50
CA THR A 22 -26.61 0.11 17.46
C THR A 22 -26.23 -1.32 17.04
N VAL A 23 -27.17 -2.10 16.50
CA VAL A 23 -26.88 -3.42 15.95
C VAL A 23 -25.94 -3.32 14.73
N ALA A 24 -26.19 -2.37 13.82
CA ALA A 24 -25.32 -2.18 12.65
C ALA A 24 -23.89 -1.77 13.04
N ALA A 25 -23.73 -0.86 14.00
CA ALA A 25 -22.42 -0.44 14.48
C ALA A 25 -21.64 -1.57 15.19
N ALA A 26 -22.33 -2.51 15.85
CA ALA A 26 -21.71 -3.65 16.53
C ALA A 26 -21.25 -4.76 15.58
N VAL A 27 -21.85 -4.88 14.38
CA VAL A 27 -21.58 -5.98 13.43
C VAL A 27 -20.58 -5.57 12.34
N CYS A 28 -20.32 -4.28 12.15
CA CYS A 28 -19.35 -3.80 11.15
C CYS A 28 -17.90 -3.98 11.69
N PRO A 29 -17.06 -4.84 11.08
CA PRO A 29 -15.64 -4.89 11.41
C PRO A 29 -14.96 -3.59 10.95
N GLY A 30 -14.77 -2.64 11.87
CA GLY A 30 -14.10 -1.34 11.64
C GLY A 30 -12.57 -1.42 11.67
N GLY A 31 -11.99 -2.54 11.23
CA GLY A 31 -10.54 -2.76 11.24
C GLY A 31 -9.85 -2.14 10.02
N ARG A 32 -8.71 -1.48 10.23
CA ARG A 32 -7.79 -1.17 9.12
C ARG A 32 -6.92 -2.40 8.87
N ALA A 33 -6.99 -2.94 7.66
CA ALA A 33 -6.01 -3.93 7.22
C ALA A 33 -4.67 -3.22 7.03
N GLU A 34 -3.69 -3.53 7.88
CA GLU A 34 -2.33 -3.06 7.68
C GLU A 34 -1.60 -4.07 6.77
N ALA A 35 -1.23 -3.61 5.57
CA ALA A 35 -0.44 -4.43 4.67
C ALA A 35 1.03 -4.38 5.13
N GLN A 36 1.54 -5.51 5.61
CA GLN A 36 2.94 -5.62 5.99
C GLN A 36 3.81 -5.82 4.74
N LEU A 37 4.55 -4.77 4.34
CA LEU A 37 5.50 -4.85 3.23
C LEU A 37 6.77 -5.58 3.67
N THR A 38 7.08 -6.70 3.02
CA THR A 38 8.35 -7.40 3.20
C THR A 38 9.25 -7.08 2.01
N LEU A 39 10.44 -6.54 2.29
CA LEU A 39 11.44 -6.24 1.26
C LEU A 39 12.52 -7.32 1.25
N GLY A 40 12.83 -7.83 0.06
CA GLY A 40 13.98 -8.70 -0.21
C GLY A 40 14.99 -7.98 -1.10
N PHE A 41 16.25 -8.37 -1.00
CA PHE A 41 17.34 -7.82 -1.82
C PHE A 41 18.07 -8.96 -2.52
N GLU A 42 18.28 -8.81 -3.82
CA GLU A 42 19.06 -9.72 -4.63
C GLU A 42 20.21 -8.97 -5.33
N PRO A 43 21.42 -9.55 -5.39
CA PRO A 43 22.51 -8.94 -6.14
C PRO A 43 22.22 -8.91 -7.64
N VAL A 44 22.16 -7.72 -8.24
CA VAL A 44 21.99 -7.55 -9.69
C VAL A 44 23.32 -7.38 -10.44
N ALA A 45 24.39 -7.00 -9.73
CA ALA A 45 25.74 -6.86 -10.25
C ALA A 45 26.76 -6.97 -9.11
N THR A 46 27.93 -7.53 -9.40
CA THR A 46 29.04 -7.71 -8.45
C THR A 46 30.37 -7.33 -9.09
N GLY A 47 31.41 -7.06 -8.29
CA GLY A 47 32.74 -6.75 -8.81
C GLY A 47 32.89 -5.33 -9.37
N LEU A 48 32.03 -4.40 -8.92
CA LEU A 48 32.09 -2.99 -9.31
C LEU A 48 33.18 -2.25 -8.55
N SER A 49 33.83 -1.29 -9.20
CA SER A 49 34.86 -0.43 -8.63
C SER A 49 34.33 0.99 -8.47
N SER A 50 34.05 1.40 -7.23
CA SER A 50 33.52 2.74 -6.88
C SER A 50 32.35 3.18 -7.78
N PRO A 51 31.22 2.45 -7.79
CA PRO A 51 30.06 2.81 -8.60
C PRO A 51 29.44 4.14 -8.12
N LEU A 52 29.08 5.00 -9.08
CA LEU A 52 28.48 6.32 -8.85
C LEU A 52 26.99 6.35 -9.19
N GLY A 53 26.52 5.47 -10.08
CA GLY A 53 25.12 5.50 -10.50
C GLY A 53 24.74 4.32 -11.39
N VAL A 54 23.42 4.14 -11.53
CA VAL A 54 22.80 3.12 -12.37
C VAL A 54 21.62 3.72 -13.14
N ALA A 55 21.46 3.33 -14.41
CA ALA A 55 20.34 3.71 -15.27
C ALA A 55 19.91 2.55 -16.18
N HIS A 56 18.72 2.62 -16.76
CA HIS A 56 18.25 1.71 -17.80
C HIS A 56 18.14 2.42 -19.16
N ALA A 57 18.17 1.68 -20.26
CA ALA A 57 18.07 2.27 -21.61
C ALA A 57 16.69 2.88 -21.93
N GLY A 58 15.63 2.40 -21.29
CA GLY A 58 14.25 2.85 -21.59
C GLY A 58 13.69 2.27 -22.89
N ASP A 59 14.37 1.28 -23.47
CA ASP A 59 14.03 0.61 -24.74
C ASP A 59 13.38 -0.78 -24.54
N GLY A 60 13.02 -1.13 -23.31
CA GLY A 60 12.45 -2.44 -22.97
C GLY A 60 13.47 -3.60 -22.93
N SER A 61 14.77 -3.35 -23.13
CA SER A 61 15.79 -4.40 -23.16
C SER A 61 16.17 -4.99 -21.79
N GLY A 62 15.78 -4.35 -20.69
CA GLY A 62 16.17 -4.76 -19.33
C GLY A 62 17.66 -4.56 -19.00
N ARG A 63 18.44 -3.90 -19.87
CA ARG A 63 19.86 -3.62 -19.62
C ARG A 63 20.05 -2.51 -18.59
N LEU A 64 21.05 -2.70 -17.74
CA LEU A 64 21.54 -1.71 -16.79
C LEU A 64 22.85 -1.10 -17.28
N PHE A 65 23.01 0.20 -17.05
CA PHE A 65 24.22 0.97 -17.27
C PHE A 65 24.73 1.45 -15.93
N ILE A 66 25.95 1.05 -15.57
CA ILE A 66 26.56 1.38 -14.28
C ILE A 66 27.75 2.29 -14.54
N VAL A 67 27.79 3.45 -13.89
CA VAL A 67 28.89 4.41 -14.00
C VAL A 67 29.87 4.15 -12.86
N GLU A 68 31.13 3.88 -13.18
CA GLU A 68 32.23 3.80 -12.22
C GLU A 68 32.97 5.14 -12.13
N GLN A 69 33.47 5.49 -10.93
CA GLN A 69 34.19 6.75 -10.71
C GLN A 69 35.42 6.92 -11.60
N THR A 70 36.00 5.82 -12.09
CA THR A 70 37.12 5.83 -13.05
C THR A 70 36.71 6.29 -14.46
N GLY A 71 35.45 6.67 -14.69
CA GLY A 71 34.93 7.09 -15.98
C GLY A 71 34.52 5.94 -16.90
N ARG A 72 34.30 4.73 -16.36
CA ARG A 72 33.84 3.57 -17.13
C ARG A 72 32.33 3.45 -17.04
N ILE A 73 31.70 3.00 -18.14
CA ILE A 73 30.30 2.61 -18.17
C ILE A 73 30.24 1.10 -18.44
N LEU A 74 29.74 0.34 -17.47
CA LEU A 74 29.52 -1.09 -17.60
C LEU A 74 28.07 -1.33 -18.03
N THR A 75 27.87 -2.17 -19.05
CA THR A 75 26.56 -2.68 -19.44
C THR A 75 26.37 -4.07 -18.86
N GLY A 76 25.29 -4.26 -18.11
CA GLY A 76 24.90 -5.54 -17.52
C GLY A 76 23.47 -5.92 -17.86
N GLN A 77 23.18 -7.21 -17.81
CA GLN A 77 21.81 -7.73 -17.74
C GLN A 77 21.46 -7.79 -16.24
N ALA A 78 20.22 -7.54 -15.84
CA ALA A 78 19.80 -7.96 -14.51
C ALA A 78 20.01 -9.48 -14.41
N LEU A 79 20.65 -9.95 -13.33
CA LEU A 79 20.83 -11.38 -13.11
C LEU A 79 19.43 -12.04 -13.11
N PRO A 80 19.18 -13.10 -13.91
CA PRO A 80 17.88 -13.74 -13.93
C PRO A 80 17.57 -14.28 -12.53
N ASP A 81 16.31 -14.13 -12.08
CA ASP A 81 15.81 -14.71 -10.83
C ASP A 81 16.27 -16.17 -10.76
N ARG A 82 17.22 -16.46 -9.86
CA ARG A 82 17.61 -17.84 -9.55
C ARG A 82 16.51 -18.41 -8.64
N PRO A 83 16.05 -19.65 -8.86
CA PRO A 83 15.01 -20.27 -8.05
C PRO A 83 15.43 -20.46 -6.58
#